data_AF-A0A966QVX2-F1
#
_entry.id   AF-A0A966QVX2-F1
#
_cell.length_a   1.000
_cell.length_b   1.000
_cell.length_c   1.000
_cell.angle_alpha   90.00
_cell.angle_beta   90.00
_cell.angle_gamma   90.00
#
_symmetry.space_group_name_H-M   'P 1'
#
loop_
_entity.id
_entity.type
_entity.pdbx_description
1 polymer ?
#
loop_
_entity_poly.entity_id
_entity_poly.type
_entity_poly.pdbx_seq_one_letter_code
_entity_poly.pdbx_strand_id
1 'polypeptide(L)'
;SDIINKYRRNYTQTTITNPSGNTKIESLLIPANTFTANDQFLISYRLISTITTSAVYVYIGINTSDSVSGVTNLIANPGHLINAGVGYFSAQSLLVFTNTGSPNLRTQAIGANATAPGVSINSIDWTVNQYIIFYAQSSATRTITNLSITTTPI
;
A
#
# COMPACT_ATOMS: atom_id res chain seq x y z
N SER A 1 3.30 21.20 -10.59
CA SER A 1 2.33 20.96 -9.50
C SER A 1 1.23 19.96 -9.86
N ASP A 2 1.03 19.56 -11.13
CA ASP A 2 -0.09 18.67 -11.53
C ASP A 2 0.11 17.17 -11.29
N ILE A 3 1.34 16.67 -11.31
CA ILE A 3 1.60 15.22 -11.24
C ILE A 3 1.22 14.63 -9.86
N ILE A 4 1.41 15.40 -8.79
CA ILE A 4 1.08 15.00 -7.40
C ILE A 4 -0.42 14.78 -7.23
N ASN A 5 -1.24 15.62 -7.86
CA ASN A 5 -2.69 15.51 -7.77
C ASN A 5 -3.26 14.41 -8.68
N LYS A 6 -2.57 14.10 -9.79
CA LYS A 6 -3.00 13.08 -10.76
C LYS A 6 -3.18 11.69 -10.14
N TYR A 7 -2.40 11.36 -9.11
CA TYR A 7 -2.41 10.04 -8.47
C TYR A 7 -2.82 10.08 -7.00
N ARG A 8 -3.46 11.17 -6.58
CA ARG A 8 -4.05 11.26 -5.24
C ARG A 8 -5.46 10.67 -5.25
N ARG A 9 -5.69 9.63 -4.46
CA ARG A 9 -7.01 9.07 -4.18
C ARG A 9 -7.36 9.26 -2.71
N ASN A 10 -8.57 9.73 -2.44
CA ASN A 10 -9.17 9.67 -1.10
C ASN A 10 -10.33 8.69 -1.16
N TYR A 11 -10.22 7.59 -0.43
CA TYR A 11 -11.23 6.56 -0.34
C TYR A 11 -11.90 6.62 1.03
N THR A 12 -13.23 6.65 1.03
CA THR A 12 -13.99 6.98 2.23
C THR A 12 -14.12 5.79 3.18
N GLN A 13 -14.32 4.55 2.69
CA GLN A 13 -14.56 3.40 3.56
C GLN A 13 -14.51 2.02 2.87
N THR A 14 -13.61 1.12 3.31
CA THR A 14 -13.63 -0.32 2.94
C THR A 14 -13.88 -1.16 4.18
N THR A 15 -14.73 -2.19 4.09
CA THR A 15 -14.83 -3.23 5.11
C THR A 15 -14.04 -4.46 4.68
N ILE A 16 -13.09 -4.88 5.52
CA ILE A 16 -12.44 -6.18 5.46
C ILE A 16 -13.49 -7.22 5.89
N THR A 17 -14.08 -7.90 4.92
CA THR A 17 -15.13 -8.92 5.13
C THR A 17 -14.60 -10.34 5.19
N ASN A 18 -13.35 -10.57 4.76
CA ASN A 18 -12.71 -11.88 4.76
C ASN A 18 -11.58 -11.96 5.80
N PRO A 19 -11.85 -12.44 7.03
CA PRO A 19 -10.88 -12.46 8.12
C PRO A 19 -9.80 -13.56 8.02
N SER A 20 -9.72 -14.28 6.91
CA SER A 20 -8.66 -15.26 6.67
C SER A 20 -7.97 -15.09 5.31
N GLY A 21 -8.48 -14.20 4.45
CA GLY A 21 -7.94 -13.93 3.13
C GLY A 21 -7.58 -12.46 2.92
N ASN A 22 -6.96 -12.18 1.78
CA ASN A 22 -6.67 -10.82 1.38
C ASN A 22 -7.95 -10.14 0.87
N THR A 23 -8.27 -8.99 1.44
CA THR A 23 -9.35 -8.12 0.96
C THR A 23 -8.76 -6.93 0.23
N LYS A 24 -9.11 -6.75 -1.06
CA LYS A 24 -8.74 -5.55 -1.81
C LYS A 24 -9.38 -4.33 -1.15
N ILE A 25 -8.59 -3.30 -0.90
CA ILE A 25 -9.07 -2.01 -0.40
C ILE A 25 -9.27 -1.06 -1.57
N GLU A 26 -8.22 -0.85 -2.36
CA GLU A 26 -8.22 0.09 -3.48
C GLU A 26 -7.10 -0.27 -4.45
N SER A 27 -7.22 0.18 -5.70
CA SER A 27 -6.11 0.18 -6.62
C SER A 27 -5.96 1.49 -7.39
N LEU A 28 -4.72 1.74 -7.79
CA LEU A 28 -4.35 2.86 -8.62
C LEU A 28 -3.80 2.32 -9.95
N LEU A 29 -4.49 2.62 -11.04
CA LEU A 29 -3.99 2.36 -12.38
C LEU A 29 -2.87 3.36 -12.70
N ILE A 30 -1.72 2.80 -13.04
CA ILE A 30 -0.57 3.46 -13.64
C ILE A 30 -0.52 3.02 -15.10
N PRO A 31 -0.84 3.91 -16.06
CA PRO A 31 -0.74 3.59 -17.48
C PRO A 31 0.68 3.17 -17.88
N ALA A 32 0.78 2.35 -18.91
CA ALA A 32 2.05 1.97 -19.53
C ALA A 32 2.93 3.19 -19.82
N ASN A 33 4.23 3.03 -19.64
CA ASN A 33 5.27 4.04 -19.86
C ASN A 33 5.09 5.33 -19.03
N THR A 34 4.29 5.29 -17.96
CA THR A 34 4.20 6.41 -17.00
C THR A 34 5.50 6.58 -16.23
N PHE A 35 6.14 5.46 -15.88
CA PHE A 35 7.40 5.43 -15.16
C PHE A 35 8.47 4.75 -16.01
N THR A 36 9.70 5.19 -15.80
CA THR A 36 10.90 4.50 -16.24
C THR A 36 11.59 3.89 -15.03
N ALA A 37 12.47 2.94 -15.29
CA ALA A 37 13.30 2.46 -14.21
C ALA A 37 14.25 3.57 -13.73
N ASN A 38 14.41 3.67 -12.41
CA ASN A 38 15.04 4.76 -11.63
C ASN A 38 14.08 5.86 -11.15
N ASP A 39 12.83 5.88 -11.61
CA ASP A 39 11.83 6.74 -10.99
C ASP A 39 11.55 6.27 -9.55
N GLN A 40 11.30 7.23 -8.67
CA GLN A 40 10.90 6.98 -7.30
C GLN A 40 9.46 7.42 -7.12
N PHE A 41 8.69 6.72 -6.29
CA PHE A 41 7.46 7.29 -5.79
C PHE A 41 7.30 7.12 -4.29
N LEU A 42 6.73 8.15 -3.66
CA LEU A 42 6.30 8.09 -2.27
C LEU A 42 4.85 7.65 -2.21
N ILE A 43 4.55 6.56 -1.50
CA ILE A 43 3.19 6.21 -1.11
C ILE A 43 2.95 6.70 0.31
N SER A 44 2.13 7.73 0.44
CA SER A 44 1.60 8.14 1.75
C SER A 44 0.23 7.54 1.95
N TYR A 45 -0.02 6.92 3.11
CA TYR A 45 -1.35 6.48 3.47
C TYR A 45 -1.74 6.65 4.93
N ARG A 46 -3.05 6.75 5.12
CA ARG A 46 -3.70 6.93 6.43
C ARG A 46 -4.86 5.96 6.53
N LEU A 47 -5.05 5.37 7.69
CA LEU A 47 -6.10 4.41 7.98
C LEU A 47 -6.73 4.79 9.31
N ILE A 48 -8.05 4.96 9.31
CA ILE A 48 -8.84 5.12 10.53
C ILE A 48 -9.67 3.85 10.67
N SER A 49 -9.69 3.23 11.85
CA SER A 49 -10.49 2.05 12.09
C SER A 49 -11.40 2.26 13.29
N THR A 50 -12.68 1.93 13.12
CA THR A 50 -13.72 2.07 14.15
C THR A 50 -13.80 0.87 15.09
N ILE A 51 -13.22 -0.28 14.70
CA ILE A 51 -13.18 -1.51 15.49
C ILE A 51 -11.71 -1.84 15.74
N THR A 52 -11.28 -1.86 17.00
CA THR A 52 -9.85 -1.98 17.36
C THR A 52 -9.46 -3.34 17.94
N THR A 53 -10.33 -4.34 17.98
CA THR A 53 -10.14 -5.55 18.81
C THR A 53 -9.15 -6.61 18.29
N SER A 54 -8.71 -6.54 17.03
CA SER A 54 -7.82 -7.55 16.41
C SER A 54 -6.78 -6.94 15.49
N ALA A 55 -5.61 -7.54 15.30
CA ALA A 55 -4.58 -6.94 14.47
C ALA A 55 -4.91 -6.98 12.96
N VAL A 56 -4.39 -6.01 12.18
CA VAL A 56 -4.55 -5.92 10.72
C VAL A 56 -3.19 -5.82 10.08
N TYR A 57 -2.97 -6.59 9.02
CA TYR A 57 -1.83 -6.45 8.13
C TYR A 57 -2.26 -5.69 6.89
N VAL A 58 -1.54 -4.61 6.57
CA VAL A 58 -1.76 -3.81 5.37
C VAL A 58 -0.62 -4.05 4.42
N TYR A 59 -0.98 -4.40 3.19
CA TYR A 59 -0.05 -4.73 2.14
C TYR A 59 -0.18 -3.74 0.98
N ILE A 60 0.94 -3.57 0.29
CA ILE A 60 1.02 -2.81 -0.95
C ILE A 60 1.74 -3.72 -1.94
N GLY A 61 1.10 -3.95 -3.06
CA GLY A 61 1.68 -4.74 -4.14
C GLY A 61 1.38 -4.15 -5.50
N ILE A 62 1.87 -4.83 -6.52
CA ILE A 62 1.67 -4.45 -7.92
C ILE A 62 1.19 -5.66 -8.73
N ASN A 63 0.36 -5.39 -9.72
CA ASN A 63 -0.17 -6.40 -10.63
C ASN A 63 -0.55 -5.76 -11.97
N THR A 64 -0.55 -6.51 -13.05
CA THR A 64 -1.01 -6.05 -14.37
C THR A 64 -2.54 -6.08 -14.51
N SER A 65 -3.24 -6.64 -13.52
CA SER A 65 -4.69 -6.64 -13.41
C SER A 65 -5.17 -6.05 -12.08
N ASP A 66 -6.40 -5.53 -12.03
CA ASP A 66 -7.01 -4.96 -10.82
C ASP A 66 -7.48 -6.05 -9.82
N SER A 67 -6.56 -6.91 -9.39
CA SER A 67 -6.85 -8.08 -8.55
C SER A 67 -5.75 -8.34 -7.53
N VAL A 68 -6.14 -8.80 -6.33
CA VAL A 68 -5.19 -9.23 -5.30
C VAL A 68 -4.57 -10.60 -5.61
N SER A 69 -5.16 -11.36 -6.53
CA SER A 69 -4.60 -12.64 -6.98
C SER A 69 -3.36 -12.41 -7.84
N GLY A 70 -2.26 -13.08 -7.51
CA GLY A 70 -1.00 -12.98 -8.26
C GLY A 70 -0.24 -11.66 -8.04
N VAL A 71 -0.57 -10.91 -6.98
CA VAL A 71 0.13 -9.66 -6.66
C VAL A 71 1.59 -9.92 -6.30
N THR A 72 2.47 -9.12 -6.90
CA THR A 72 3.86 -9.00 -6.51
C THR A 72 3.96 -7.96 -5.40
N ASN A 73 4.31 -8.39 -4.18
CA ASN A 73 4.37 -7.48 -3.04
C ASN A 73 5.53 -6.49 -3.18
N LEU A 74 5.26 -5.22 -2.89
CA LEU A 74 6.27 -4.16 -2.88
C LEU A 74 6.84 -3.93 -1.47
N ILE A 75 6.03 -4.16 -0.45
CA ILE A 75 6.46 -4.26 0.95
C ILE A 75 6.55 -5.74 1.35
N ALA A 76 7.57 -6.11 2.14
CA ALA A 76 7.77 -7.49 2.55
C ALA A 76 6.57 -8.02 3.34
N ASN A 77 6.46 -9.34 3.42
CA ASN A 77 5.50 -10.05 4.25
C ASN A 77 6.14 -10.37 5.61
N PRO A 78 5.53 -10.02 6.75
CA PRO A 78 4.27 -9.27 6.89
C PRO A 78 4.40 -7.80 6.48
N GLY A 79 3.32 -7.27 5.90
CA GLY A 79 3.17 -5.85 5.61
C GLY A 79 3.10 -5.01 6.90
N HIS A 80 2.50 -3.84 6.86
CA HIS A 80 2.35 -3.02 8.06
C HIS A 80 1.36 -3.66 9.03
N LEU A 81 1.84 -4.02 10.23
CA LEU A 81 1.00 -4.54 11.31
C LEU A 81 0.40 -3.38 12.13
N ILE A 82 -0.93 -3.28 12.11
CA ILE A 82 -1.73 -2.43 12.98
C ILE A 82 -2.24 -3.32 14.13
N ASN A 83 -1.69 -3.14 15.32
CA ASN A 83 -2.06 -3.96 16.48
C ASN A 83 -3.51 -3.73 16.94
N ALA A 84 -4.01 -4.67 17.74
CA ALA A 84 -5.24 -4.46 18.49
C ALA A 84 -5.13 -3.22 19.41
N GLY A 85 -6.23 -2.54 19.69
CA GLY A 85 -6.33 -1.26 20.39
C GLY A 85 -6.11 -0.02 19.52
N VAL A 86 -5.54 -0.16 18.32
CA VAL A 86 -5.18 0.98 17.47
C VAL A 86 -6.36 1.40 16.58
N GLY A 87 -6.93 2.58 16.86
CA GLY A 87 -8.02 3.20 16.07
C GLY A 87 -7.54 4.13 14.95
N TYR A 88 -6.27 4.51 14.96
CA TYR A 88 -5.67 5.40 13.97
C TYR A 88 -4.26 4.92 13.60
N PHE A 89 -3.97 4.88 12.31
CA PHE A 89 -2.67 4.56 11.78
C PHE A 89 -2.35 5.44 10.58
N SER A 90 -1.14 5.96 10.49
CA SER A 90 -0.62 6.56 9.27
C SER A 90 0.74 5.99 8.97
N ALA A 91 1.03 5.74 7.71
CA ALA A 91 2.36 5.41 7.27
C ALA A 91 2.71 6.10 5.97
N GLN A 92 3.99 6.38 5.81
CA GLN A 92 4.58 6.74 4.54
C GLN A 92 5.54 5.63 4.14
N SER A 93 5.49 5.19 2.90
CA SER A 93 6.39 4.20 2.32
C SER A 93 6.99 4.82 1.05
N LEU A 94 8.27 5.18 1.09
CA LEU A 94 9.00 5.57 -0.12
C LEU A 94 9.41 4.30 -0.87
N LEU A 95 9.04 4.21 -2.15
CA LEU A 95 9.47 3.13 -3.03
C LEU A 95 10.38 3.70 -4.12
N VAL A 96 11.57 3.13 -4.23
CA VAL A 96 12.58 3.53 -5.21
C VAL A 96 12.75 2.37 -6.17
N PHE A 97 12.38 2.53 -7.44
CA PHE A 97 12.58 1.48 -8.43
C PHE A 97 13.95 1.63 -9.04
N THR A 98 14.92 0.86 -8.56
CA THR A 98 16.24 0.82 -9.19
C THR A 98 16.29 -0.30 -10.22
N ASN A 99 16.87 -0.01 -11.40
CA ASN A 99 17.25 -1.05 -12.37
C ASN A 99 18.26 -2.05 -11.80
N THR A 100 19.07 -1.61 -10.83
CA THR A 100 20.08 -2.44 -10.14
C THR A 100 20.23 -1.89 -8.71
N GLY A 101 19.60 -2.54 -7.74
CA GLY A 101 19.72 -2.11 -6.33
C GLY A 101 18.53 -2.51 -5.46
N SER A 102 18.74 -2.48 -4.14
CA SER A 102 17.65 -2.60 -3.17
C SER A 102 16.91 -1.26 -3.06
N PRO A 103 15.57 -1.23 -3.17
CA PRO A 103 14.80 -0.03 -2.85
C PRO A 103 15.09 0.40 -1.41
N ASN A 104 15.43 1.68 -1.20
CA ASN A 104 15.50 2.25 0.14
C ASN A 104 14.08 2.62 0.58
N LEU A 105 13.44 1.73 1.33
CA LEU A 105 12.14 2.00 1.93
C LEU A 105 12.35 2.75 3.24
N ARG A 106 11.96 4.03 3.28
CA ARG A 106 11.75 4.74 4.56
C ARG A 106 10.29 4.57 4.92
N THR A 107 10.02 3.65 5.83
CA THR A 107 8.71 3.49 6.44
C THR A 107 8.67 4.23 7.76
N GLN A 108 7.97 5.37 7.78
CA GLN A 108 7.59 6.02 9.03
C GLN A 108 6.13 5.66 9.31
N ALA A 109 5.90 4.87 10.34
CA ALA A 109 4.58 4.66 10.90
C ALA A 109 4.36 5.67 12.03
N ILE A 110 3.28 6.45 11.95
CA ILE A 110 2.80 7.33 13.01
C ILE A 110 1.54 6.69 13.59
N GLY A 111 1.69 6.12 14.78
CA GLY A 111 0.67 5.41 15.54
C GLY A 111 1.34 4.53 16.60
N ALA A 112 0.82 4.52 17.83
CA ALA A 112 1.35 3.66 18.88
C ALA A 112 1.28 2.19 18.42
N ASN A 113 2.40 1.46 18.51
CA ASN A 113 2.51 0.03 18.22
C ASN A 113 2.30 -0.39 16.76
N ALA A 114 3.04 0.18 15.81
CA ALA A 114 3.15 -0.37 14.46
C ALA A 114 4.59 -0.73 14.10
N THR A 115 4.77 -1.87 13.43
CA THR A 115 6.09 -2.34 12.97
C THR A 115 6.27 -1.99 11.50
N ALA A 116 7.40 -1.38 11.15
CA ALA A 116 7.76 -1.11 9.77
C ALA A 116 8.06 -2.43 9.02
N PRO A 117 7.46 -2.67 7.84
CA PRO A 117 7.75 -3.88 7.06
C PRO A 117 9.12 -3.78 6.40
N GLY A 118 9.69 -4.94 6.09
CA GLY A 118 10.87 -5.06 5.23
C GLY A 118 10.55 -4.72 3.76
N VAL A 119 11.55 -4.85 2.88
CA VAL A 119 11.43 -4.56 1.45
C VAL A 119 11.40 -5.85 0.64
N SER A 120 10.55 -5.87 -0.38
CA SER A 120 10.51 -6.93 -1.40
C SER A 120 11.12 -6.37 -2.68
N ILE A 121 12.20 -7.01 -3.17
CA ILE A 121 12.96 -6.54 -4.33
C ILE A 121 12.42 -7.26 -5.58
N ASN A 122 11.54 -6.61 -6.33
CA ASN A 122 11.06 -7.13 -7.61
C ASN A 122 11.23 -6.08 -8.70
N SER A 123 11.80 -6.47 -9.84
CA SER A 123 11.77 -5.66 -11.06
C SER A 123 10.33 -5.55 -11.57
N ILE A 124 9.92 -4.35 -11.96
CA ILE A 124 8.58 -4.08 -12.50
C ILE A 124 8.72 -3.69 -13.96
N ASP A 125 7.93 -4.33 -14.82
CA ASP A 125 7.82 -3.95 -16.23
C ASP A 125 6.86 -2.77 -16.39
N TRP A 126 7.41 -1.57 -16.57
CA TRP A 126 6.62 -0.37 -16.78
C TRP A 126 6.13 -0.18 -18.22
N THR A 127 6.45 -1.10 -19.14
CA THR A 127 5.98 -1.03 -20.54
C THR A 127 4.52 -1.43 -20.69
N VAL A 128 3.92 -2.00 -19.65
CA VAL A 128 2.50 -2.37 -19.57
C VAL A 128 1.78 -1.57 -18.48
N ASN A 129 0.45 -1.59 -18.52
CA ASN A 129 -0.36 -1.01 -17.44
C ASN A 129 -0.09 -1.75 -16.13
N GLN A 130 0.09 -0.99 -15.06
CA GLN A 130 0.32 -1.52 -13.73
C GLN A 130 -0.76 -1.01 -12.76
N TYR A 131 -1.17 -1.86 -11.85
CA TYR A 131 -2.06 -1.51 -10.74
C TYR A 131 -1.27 -1.58 -9.45
N ILE A 132 -1.15 -0.45 -8.75
CA ILE A 132 -0.71 -0.46 -7.35
C ILE A 132 -1.93 -0.86 -6.52
N ILE A 133 -1.83 -1.98 -5.82
CA ILE A 133 -2.95 -2.61 -5.11
C ILE A 133 -2.71 -2.51 -3.61
N PHE A 134 -3.66 -1.87 -2.95
CA PHE A 134 -3.75 -1.80 -1.50
C PHE A 134 -4.73 -2.86 -1.05
N TYR A 135 -4.27 -3.73 -0.16
CA TYR A 135 -5.10 -4.79 0.36
C TYR A 135 -4.74 -5.05 1.81
N ALA A 136 -5.67 -5.65 2.56
CA ALA A 136 -5.45 -5.99 3.95
C ALA A 136 -5.90 -7.40 4.27
N GLN A 137 -5.28 -7.95 5.30
CA GLN A 137 -5.68 -9.17 5.96
C GLN A 137 -5.89 -8.84 7.44
N SER A 138 -6.96 -9.36 8.02
CA SER A 138 -7.28 -9.19 9.44
C SER A 138 -7.76 -10.55 9.94
N SER A 139 -7.59 -10.87 11.22
CA SER A 139 -8.16 -12.09 11.81
C SER A 139 -9.64 -11.94 12.20
N ALA A 140 -10.23 -10.76 11.98
CA ALA A 140 -11.62 -10.44 12.24
C ALA A 140 -12.17 -9.40 11.24
N THR A 141 -13.48 -9.37 11.04
CA THR A 141 -14.12 -8.33 10.22
C THR A 141 -13.83 -6.95 10.78
N ARG A 142 -13.37 -6.03 9.93
CA ARG A 142 -13.00 -4.66 10.32
C ARG A 142 -13.35 -3.67 9.23
N THR A 143 -13.66 -2.44 9.62
CA THR A 143 -13.87 -1.35 8.66
C THR A 143 -12.74 -0.35 8.76
N ILE A 144 -12.14 -0.08 7.60
CA ILE A 144 -11.15 0.96 7.36
C ILE A 144 -11.89 2.15 6.76
N THR A 145 -11.80 3.31 7.39
CA THR A 145 -12.31 4.57 6.88
C THR A 145 -11.16 5.51 6.53
N ASN A 146 -11.35 6.32 5.50
CA ASN A 146 -10.47 7.41 5.10
C ASN A 146 -9.03 6.99 4.72
N LEU A 147 -8.92 6.18 3.66
CA LEU A 147 -7.65 5.89 3.00
C LEU A 147 -7.30 7.03 2.02
N SER A 148 -6.33 7.86 2.39
CA SER A 148 -5.69 8.76 1.43
C SER A 148 -4.48 8.04 0.86
N ILE A 149 -4.36 7.94 -0.45
CA ILE A 149 -3.16 7.46 -1.14
C ILE A 149 -2.69 8.60 -2.02
N THR A 150 -1.44 9.00 -1.84
CA THR A 150 -0.78 9.90 -2.78
C THR A 150 0.44 9.18 -3.30
N THR A 151 0.59 9.12 -4.63
CA THR A 151 1.87 8.80 -5.26
C THR A 151 2.44 10.05 -5.91
N THR A 152 3.74 10.26 -5.76
CA THR A 152 4.44 11.41 -6.33
C THR A 152 5.75 10.92 -6.91
N PRO A 153 5.98 11.09 -8.22
CA PRO A 153 7.29 10.88 -8.80
C PRO A 153 8.27 11.88 -8.18
N ILE A 154 9.44 11.41 -7.76
CA ILE A 154 10.51 12.26 -7.20
C ILE A 154 11.70 12.24 -8.16
#